data_AF-A0A6I7W5V9-F1
#
_entry.id   AF-A0A6I7W5V9-F1
#
_cell.length_a   1.000
_cell.length_b   1.000
_cell.length_c   1.000
_cell.angle_alpha   90.00
_cell.angle_beta   90.00
_cell.angle_gamma   90.00
#
_symmetry.space_group_name_H-M   'P 1'
#
loop_
_entity.id
_entity.type
_entity.pdbx_description
1 polymer ?
#
loop_
_entity_poly.entity_id
_entity_poly.type
_entity_poly.pdbx_seq_one_letter_code
_entity_poly.pdbx_strand_id
1 'polypeptide(L)'
;EYLTFNPQVPILSDLPMVVYLMQITQPIDSLWSVNITSKGIQSPLVNNLSLLLDVDVFRTKDIPLSDEGLWEAINEARSIKNDIFDKCITQKTKELFY
;
A
#
# COMPACT_ATOMS: atom_id res chain seq x y z
N GLU A 1 -4.90 -13.61 -6.78
CA GLU A 1 -4.13 -13.01 -5.67
C GLU A 1 -3.36 -11.82 -6.21
N TYR A 2 -3.86 -10.60 -5.93
CA TYR A 2 -3.24 -9.37 -6.43
C TYR A 2 -2.22 -8.79 -5.43
N LEU A 3 -2.48 -8.93 -4.14
CA LEU A 3 -1.62 -8.47 -3.06
C LEU A 3 -0.79 -9.61 -2.48
N THR A 4 0.42 -9.31 -2.02
CA THR A 4 1.32 -10.27 -1.32
C THR A 4 0.95 -10.47 0.14
N PHE A 5 0.05 -9.65 0.67
CA PHE A 5 -0.41 -9.68 2.05
C PHE A 5 -1.94 -9.66 2.10
N ASN A 6 -2.51 -10.30 3.10
CA ASN A 6 -3.95 -10.38 3.35
C ASN A 6 -4.21 -10.70 4.82
N PRO A 7 -5.38 -10.33 5.37
CA PRO A 7 -5.73 -10.73 6.73
C PRO A 7 -5.99 -12.24 6.74
N GLN A 8 -5.41 -12.93 7.71
CA GLN A 8 -5.72 -14.32 7.97
C GLN A 8 -7.10 -14.38 8.64
N VAL A 9 -8.14 -14.71 7.87
CA VAL A 9 -9.53 -14.79 8.34
C VAL A 9 -9.92 -16.25 8.62
N PRO A 10 -10.67 -16.54 9.69
CA PRO A 10 -11.19 -17.89 9.93
C PRO A 10 -12.23 -18.26 8.87
N ILE A 11 -12.35 -19.56 8.58
CA ILE A 11 -13.40 -20.08 7.71
C ILE A 11 -14.72 -20.06 8.49
N LEU A 12 -15.63 -19.16 8.13
CA LEU A 12 -16.94 -19.01 8.80
C LEU A 12 -18.09 -19.58 7.97
N SER A 13 -18.02 -19.47 6.64
CA SER A 13 -19.02 -19.98 5.68
C SER A 13 -18.45 -19.90 4.26
N ASP A 14 -19.17 -20.47 3.29
CA ASP A 14 -18.86 -20.34 1.85
C ASP A 14 -19.34 -19.00 1.24
N LEU A 15 -19.91 -18.10 2.04
CA LEU A 15 -20.34 -16.78 1.57
C LEU A 15 -19.13 -15.87 1.32
N PRO A 16 -19.20 -15.00 0.29
CA PRO A 16 -18.10 -14.10 -0.03
C PRO A 16 -17.88 -13.05 1.07
N MET A 17 -16.62 -12.64 1.23
CA MET A 17 -16.25 -11.53 2.10
C MET A 17 -16.90 -10.23 1.61
N VAL A 18 -17.67 -9.58 2.48
CA VAL A 18 -18.44 -8.37 2.14
C VAL A 18 -17.57 -7.10 2.24
N VAL A 19 -16.60 -7.07 3.17
CA VAL A 19 -15.75 -5.91 3.43
C VAL A 19 -14.30 -6.37 3.59
N TYR A 20 -13.40 -5.65 2.93
CA TYR A 20 -11.95 -5.80 3.08
C TYR A 20 -11.36 -4.44 3.47
N LEU A 21 -10.72 -4.39 4.63
CA LEU A 21 -10.02 -3.22 5.15
C LEU A 21 -8.73 -3.70 5.83
N MET A 22 -7.59 -3.17 5.42
CA MET A 22 -6.35 -3.28 6.18
C MET A 22 -5.69 -1.92 6.33
N GLN A 23 -5.07 -1.70 7.48
CA GLN A 23 -4.24 -0.55 7.74
C GLN A 23 -2.98 -1.00 8.49
N ILE A 24 -1.82 -0.62 7.97
CA ILE A 24 -0.52 -0.93 8.55
C ILE A 24 0.23 0.39 8.69
N THR A 25 0.70 0.71 9.88
CA THR A 25 1.65 1.80 10.13
C THR A 25 2.93 1.20 10.67
N GLN A 26 4.04 1.43 9.99
CA GLN A 26 5.33 0.91 10.45
C GLN A 26 6.48 1.88 10.13
N PRO A 27 7.50 1.95 11.00
CA PRO A 27 8.76 2.59 10.65
C PRO A 27 9.48 1.78 9.56
N ILE A 28 10.12 2.48 8.62
CA ILE A 28 11.02 1.89 7.63
C ILE A 28 12.45 1.95 8.18
N ASP A 29 12.83 3.11 8.70
CA ASP A 29 14.11 3.39 9.34
C ASP A 29 13.94 4.48 10.41
N SER A 30 15.05 5.14 10.81
CA SER A 30 15.03 6.21 11.82
C SER A 30 14.31 7.49 11.39
N LEU A 31 14.14 7.70 10.09
CA LEU A 31 13.56 8.90 9.48
C LEU A 31 12.17 8.62 8.92
N TRP A 32 12.05 7.55 8.13
CA TRP A 32 10.86 7.27 7.33
C TRP A 32 9.93 6.27 8.00
N SER A 33 8.63 6.49 7.77
CA SER A 33 7.54 5.61 8.15
C SER A 33 6.59 5.47 6.97
N VAL A 34 5.79 4.40 6.98
CA VAL A 34 4.78 4.16 5.96
C VAL A 34 3.43 3.86 6.58
N ASN A 35 2.38 4.41 5.97
CA ASN A 35 1.01 3.91 6.11
C ASN A 35 0.64 3.16 4.84
N ILE A 36 0.21 1.90 4.99
CA ILE A 36 -0.35 1.10 3.90
C ILE A 36 -1.81 0.86 4.24
N THR A 37 -2.71 1.36 3.41
CA THR A 37 -4.15 1.21 3.61
C THR A 37 -4.76 0.51 2.41
N SER A 38 -5.57 -0.51 2.65
CA SER A 38 -6.37 -1.14 1.61
C SER A 38 -7.85 -1.03 1.92
N LYS A 39 -8.65 -0.70 0.91
CA LYS A 39 -10.10 -0.53 1.03
C LYS A 39 -10.82 -1.22 -0.11
N GLY A 40 -11.83 -2.02 0.21
CA GLY A 40 -12.80 -2.51 -0.77
C GLY A 40 -13.56 -1.36 -1.43
N ILE A 41 -13.59 -1.36 -2.76
CA ILE A 41 -14.41 -0.46 -3.58
C ILE A 41 -15.38 -1.29 -4.41
N GLN A 42 -16.45 -0.65 -4.89
CA GLN A 42 -17.43 -1.34 -5.74
C GLN A 42 -16.73 -1.89 -6.99
N SER A 43 -16.82 -3.19 -7.20
CA SER A 43 -16.28 -3.81 -8.41
C SER A 43 -17.23 -3.57 -9.59
N PRO A 44 -16.70 -3.16 -10.76
CA PRO A 44 -17.50 -3.10 -11.98
C PRO A 44 -17.77 -4.49 -12.57
N LEU A 45 -17.11 -5.54 -12.06
CA LEU A 45 -17.21 -6.92 -12.55
C LEU A 45 -17.94 -7.81 -11.54
N VAL A 46 -18.76 -8.73 -12.06
CA VAL A 46 -19.47 -9.73 -11.26
C VAL A 46 -18.48 -10.76 -10.72
N ASN A 47 -18.63 -11.15 -9.45
CA ASN A 47 -17.76 -12.11 -8.76
C ASN A 47 -16.29 -11.67 -8.62
N ASN A 48 -16.04 -10.36 -8.64
CA ASN A 48 -14.71 -9.78 -8.40
C ASN A 48 -14.74 -8.84 -7.19
N LEU A 49 -13.63 -8.83 -6.46
CA LEU A 49 -13.34 -7.81 -5.46
C LEU A 49 -12.47 -6.74 -6.13
N SER A 50 -12.84 -5.47 -5.94
CA SER A 50 -11.99 -4.34 -6.31
C SER A 50 -11.44 -3.71 -5.04
N LEU A 51 -10.15 -3.40 -5.05
CA LEU A 51 -9.41 -2.87 -3.92
C LEU A 51 -8.73 -1.57 -4.35
N LEU A 52 -8.81 -0.56 -3.50
CA LEU A 52 -7.91 0.59 -3.52
C LEU A 52 -6.78 0.29 -2.55
N LEU A 53 -5.53 0.39 -3.03
CA LEU A 53 -4.33 0.31 -2.20
C LEU A 53 -3.70 1.69 -2.17
N ASP A 54 -3.48 2.21 -0.96
CA ASP A 54 -2.80 3.46 -0.70
C ASP A 54 -1.51 3.22 0.08
N VAL A 55 -0.46 3.94 -0.31
CA VAL A 55 0.89 3.82 0.24
C VAL A 55 1.41 5.23 0.49
N ASP A 56 1.43 5.63 1.75
CA ASP A 56 1.88 6.94 2.20
C ASP A 56 3.21 6.80 2.91
N VAL A 57 4.28 7.31 2.29
CA VAL A 57 5.61 7.40 2.90
C VAL A 57 5.77 8.80 3.48
N PHE A 58 6.14 8.87 4.76
CA PHE A 58 6.26 10.12 5.49
C PHE A 58 7.42 10.10 6.49
N ARG A 59 7.91 11.28 6.84
CA ARG A 59 8.85 11.48 7.95
C ARG A 59 8.39 12.61 8.84
N THR A 60 8.71 12.52 10.12
CA THR A 60 8.33 13.52 11.15
C THR A 60 9.53 14.16 11.82
N LYS A 61 10.74 13.73 11.44
CA LYS A 61 12.02 14.19 11.97
C LYS A 61 12.90 14.65 10.82
N ASP A 62 13.86 15.51 11.14
CA ASP A 62 14.89 16.00 10.22
C ASP A 62 14.31 16.48 8.88
N ILE A 63 13.24 17.27 8.96
CA ILE A 63 12.57 17.88 7.81
C ILE A 63 13.46 19.04 7.32
N PRO A 64 14.00 18.98 6.08
CA PRO A 64 14.79 20.05 5.50
C PRO A 64 13.98 21.31 5.38
N LEU A 65 14.64 22.45 5.62
CA LEU A 65 14.02 23.77 5.57
C LEU A 65 14.33 24.52 4.27
N SER A 66 15.29 24.03 3.47
CA SER A 66 15.57 24.58 2.15
C SER A 66 14.67 23.96 1.10
N ASP A 67 14.32 24.75 0.08
CA ASP A 67 13.53 24.26 -1.05
C ASP A 67 14.20 23.06 -1.73
N GLU A 68 15.52 23.12 -1.95
CA GLU A 68 16.30 22.03 -2.53
C GLU A 68 16.21 20.75 -1.68
N GLY A 69 16.43 20.85 -0.36
CA GLY A 69 16.36 19.71 0.53
C GLY A 69 14.95 19.12 0.65
N LEU A 70 13.90 19.95 0.55
CA LEU A 70 12.53 19.47 0.48
C LEU A 70 12.26 18.68 -0.81
N TRP A 71 12.77 19.16 -1.95
CA TRP A 71 12.63 18.43 -3.21
C TRP A 71 13.39 17.10 -3.19
N GLU A 72 14.59 17.06 -2.63
CA GLU A 72 15.35 15.83 -2.40
C GLU A 72 14.55 14.84 -1.54
N ALA A 73 13.97 15.32 -0.44
CA ALA A 73 13.10 14.53 0.45
C ALA A 73 11.92 13.88 -0.28
N ILE A 74 11.24 14.67 -1.12
CA ILE A 74 10.08 14.21 -1.88
C ILE A 74 10.49 13.16 -2.91
N ASN A 75 11.64 13.34 -3.55
CA ASN A 75 12.18 12.38 -4.51
C ASN A 75 12.58 11.06 -3.84
N GLU A 76 13.20 11.14 -2.66
CA GLU A 76 13.51 9.98 -1.83
C GLU A 76 12.22 9.24 -1.41
N ALA A 77 11.22 9.96 -0.88
CA ALA A 77 9.93 9.40 -0.50
C ALA A 77 9.24 8.70 -1.68
N ARG A 78 9.33 9.27 -2.89
CA ARG A 78 8.79 8.65 -4.12
C ARG A 78 9.47 7.32 -4.42
N SER A 79 10.79 7.24 -4.31
CA SER A 79 11.54 6.00 -4.54
C SER A 79 11.14 4.92 -3.52
N ILE A 80 11.05 5.30 -2.25
CA ILE A 80 10.64 4.40 -1.17
C ILE A 80 9.21 3.89 -1.40
N LYS A 81 8.29 4.80 -1.75
CA LYS A 81 6.89 4.45 -2.06
C LYS A 81 6.80 3.41 -3.18
N ASN A 82 7.57 3.59 -4.25
CA ASN A 82 7.57 2.66 -5.38
C ASN A 82 8.07 1.27 -4.98
N ASP A 83 9.18 1.18 -4.22
CA ASP A 83 9.69 -0.10 -3.71
C ASP A 83 8.66 -0.81 -2.81
N ILE A 84 7.98 -0.06 -1.92
CA ILE A 84 6.94 -0.63 -1.06
C ILE A 84 5.74 -1.10 -1.88
N PHE A 85 5.27 -0.30 -2.84
CA PHE A 85 4.18 -0.70 -3.73
C PHE A 85 4.52 -1.99 -4.48
N ASP A 86 5.74 -2.09 -5.00
CA ASP A 86 6.23 -3.28 -5.70
C ASP A 86 6.29 -4.53 -4.82
N LYS A 87 6.52 -4.36 -3.51
CA LYS A 87 6.47 -5.43 -2.51
C LYS A 87 5.05 -5.79 -2.09
N CYS A 88 4.09 -4.88 -2.25
CA CYS A 88 2.68 -5.08 -1.92
C CYS A 88 1.93 -5.91 -2.97
N ILE A 89 2.40 -5.93 -4.22
CA ILE A 89 1.72 -6.62 -5.33
C ILE A 89 2.43 -7.90 -5.74
N THR A 90 1.66 -8.89 -6.20
CA THR A 90 2.21 -10.16 -6.68
C THR A 90 2.85 -10.01 -8.07
N GLN A 91 3.73 -10.96 -8.43
CA GLN A 91 4.30 -11.02 -9.78
C GLN A 91 3.23 -11.08 -10.88
N LYS A 92 2.16 -11.84 -10.65
CA LYS A 92 0.99 -11.90 -11.55
C LYS A 92 0.35 -10.52 -11.76
N THR A 93 0.33 -9.68 -10.74
CA THR A 93 -0.21 -8.31 -10.85
C THR A 93 0.69 -7.45 -11.71
N LYS A 94 2.01 -7.60 -11.59
CA LYS A 94 2.98 -6.89 -12.44
C LYS A 94 2.76 -7.25 -13.91
N GLU A 95 2.69 -8.52 -14.23
CA GLU A 95 2.47 -9.02 -15.60
C GLU A 95 1.14 -8.56 -16.24
N LEU A 96 0.15 -8.18 -15.44
CA LEU A 96 -1.15 -7.72 -15.94
C LEU A 96 -1.17 -6.22 -16.28
N PHE A 97 -0.32 -5.42 -15.65
CA PHE A 97 -0.43 -3.95 -15.66
C PHE A 97 0.87 -3.22 -16.01
N TYR A 98 2.01 -3.91 -16.10
CA TYR A 98 3.34 -3.39 -16.43
C TYR A 98 3.91 -4.12 -17.65
#